data_AF-A0A9E3CN14-F1
#
_entry.id   AF-A0A9E3CN14-F1
#
_cell.length_a   1.000
_cell.length_b   1.000
_cell.length_c   1.000
_cell.angle_alpha   90.00
_cell.angle_beta   90.00
_cell.angle_gamma   90.00
#
_symmetry.space_group_name_H-M   'P 1'
#
loop_
_entity.id
_entity.type
_entity.pdbx_description
1 polymer ?
#
loop_
_entity_poly.entity_id
_entity_poly.type
_entity_poly.pdbx_seq_one_letter_code
_entity_poly.pdbx_strand_id
1 'polypeptide(L)'
;MEERLRLTRPGHYGDLDMLQVGPLGRPNRAEVVFKPSPLTPAEQYFQVTLWSILTQPLLLSCHVPTMDAFDLGLVTNDEVLAVNQDPLCRQGYRVANRKGEWEVWAKDLAGSGRAVAMFNLPGEDRVLSVDREQLGTTGRVRDLWRQKEVGILGDRFSAAVSPHGAAFLKVSP
;
A
#
# COMPACT_ATOMS: atom_id res chain seq x y z
N MET A 1 6.32 -17.86 -10.58
CA MET A 1 5.84 -16.51 -10.18
C MET A 1 4.50 -16.20 -10.84
N GLU A 2 4.35 -16.40 -12.15
CA GLU A 2 3.10 -16.12 -12.86
C GLU A 2 1.86 -16.87 -12.34
N GLU A 3 2.00 -18.14 -11.95
CA GLU A 3 0.84 -18.95 -11.52
C GLU A 3 0.15 -18.35 -10.28
N ARG A 4 0.92 -17.92 -9.26
CA ARG A 4 0.37 -17.27 -8.06
C ARG A 4 -0.32 -15.95 -8.40
N LEU A 5 0.23 -15.15 -9.32
CA LEU A 5 -0.37 -13.88 -9.73
C LEU A 5 -1.75 -14.07 -10.37
N ARG A 6 -1.95 -15.19 -11.09
CA ARG A 6 -3.22 -15.57 -11.74
C ARG A 6 -4.30 -16.04 -10.77
N LEU A 7 -3.96 -16.29 -9.50
CA LEU A 7 -4.94 -16.69 -8.48
C LEU A 7 -5.84 -15.52 -8.05
N THR A 8 -5.33 -14.28 -8.13
CA THR A 8 -6.14 -13.09 -7.91
C THR A 8 -6.84 -12.70 -9.20
N ARG A 9 -8.18 -12.74 -9.19
CA ARG A 9 -9.05 -12.45 -10.33
C ARG A 9 -10.45 -12.08 -9.81
N PRO A 10 -11.36 -11.54 -10.63
CA PRO A 10 -12.72 -11.26 -10.20
C PRO A 10 -13.37 -12.45 -9.49
N GLY A 11 -13.87 -12.23 -8.27
CA GLY A 11 -14.48 -13.27 -7.43
C GLY A 11 -13.50 -14.20 -6.69
N HIS A 12 -12.18 -14.05 -6.88
CA HIS A 12 -11.16 -14.83 -6.18
C HIS A 12 -10.01 -13.92 -5.74
N TYR A 13 -9.94 -13.64 -4.44
CA TYR A 13 -8.94 -12.76 -3.86
C TYR A 13 -8.15 -13.52 -2.81
N GLY A 14 -6.86 -13.18 -2.66
CA GLY A 14 -6.16 -13.54 -1.44
C GLY A 14 -6.81 -12.83 -0.25
N ASP A 15 -6.56 -13.33 0.95
CA ASP A 15 -6.98 -12.67 2.17
C ASP A 15 -5.79 -12.61 3.15
N LEU A 16 -5.39 -11.40 3.52
CA LEU A 16 -4.34 -11.14 4.50
C LEU A 16 -4.92 -10.88 5.90
N ASP A 17 -6.21 -11.17 6.12
CA ASP A 17 -6.98 -10.85 7.31
C ASP A 17 -7.29 -9.33 7.41
N MET A 18 -8.04 -8.98 8.44
CA MET A 18 -8.58 -7.64 8.66
C MET A 18 -7.49 -6.60 8.96
N LEU A 19 -7.78 -5.35 8.58
CA LEU A 19 -6.94 -4.19 8.88
C LEU A 19 -6.93 -3.90 10.38
N GLN A 20 -5.75 -3.58 10.91
CA GLN A 20 -5.51 -3.21 12.31
C GLN A 20 -5.34 -1.69 12.39
N VAL A 21 -6.28 -0.94 11.83
CA VAL A 21 -6.28 0.54 11.79
C VAL A 21 -7.45 1.10 12.60
N GLY A 22 -7.30 2.30 13.15
CA GLY A 22 -8.33 2.93 13.97
C GLY A 22 -8.55 2.31 15.35
N PRO A 23 -9.65 2.68 16.04
CA PRO A 23 -9.91 2.24 17.41
C PRO A 23 -10.37 0.77 17.47
N LEU A 24 -9.63 -0.06 18.19
CA LEU A 24 -9.82 -1.50 18.29
C LEU A 24 -10.36 -1.92 19.67
N GLY A 25 -11.25 -2.92 19.65
CA GLY A 25 -11.68 -3.64 20.84
C GLY A 25 -10.80 -4.87 21.09
N ARG A 26 -11.19 -5.71 22.06
CA ARG A 26 -10.56 -7.01 22.27
C ARG A 26 -11.21 -8.05 21.36
N PRO A 27 -10.43 -8.91 20.69
CA PRO A 27 -10.99 -10.00 19.90
C PRO A 27 -11.96 -10.85 20.71
N ASN A 28 -13.09 -11.23 20.08
CA ASN A 28 -14.12 -12.10 20.65
C ASN A 28 -14.79 -11.56 21.92
N ARG A 29 -14.86 -10.22 22.10
CA ARG A 29 -15.59 -9.57 23.21
C ARG A 29 -16.39 -8.36 22.71
N ALA A 30 -17.59 -8.19 23.28
CA ALA A 30 -18.37 -6.97 23.12
C ALA A 30 -17.78 -5.90 24.04
N GLU A 31 -16.90 -5.07 23.50
CA GLU A 31 -16.30 -3.95 24.21
C GLU A 31 -17.13 -2.68 24.03
N VAL A 32 -17.15 -1.84 25.06
CA VAL A 32 -17.70 -0.47 25.02
C VAL A 32 -16.60 0.60 25.05
N VAL A 33 -15.34 0.18 25.23
CA VAL A 33 -14.16 1.04 25.23
C VAL A 33 -13.19 0.53 24.18
N PHE A 34 -12.81 1.41 23.26
CA PHE A 34 -11.90 1.12 22.16
C PHE A 34 -10.57 1.83 22.39
N LYS A 35 -9.48 1.19 21.99
CA LYS A 35 -8.12 1.74 22.09
C LYS A 35 -7.56 2.02 20.71
N PRO A 36 -6.71 3.04 20.53
CA PRO A 36 -5.99 3.22 19.27
C PRO A 36 -5.27 1.93 18.85
N SER A 37 -5.08 1.77 17.54
CA SER A 37 -4.28 0.67 16.99
C SER A 37 -2.91 0.60 17.68
N PRO A 38 -2.39 -0.62 17.96
CA PRO A 38 -1.04 -0.78 18.47
C PRO A 38 0.03 -0.46 17.41
N LEU A 39 -0.35 -0.30 16.13
CA LEU A 39 0.54 0.08 15.05
C LEU A 39 0.81 1.58 15.07
N THR A 40 2.05 1.96 14.85
CA THR A 40 2.43 3.36 14.59
C THR A 40 1.75 3.87 13.32
N PRO A 41 1.62 5.21 13.14
CA PRO A 41 1.06 5.76 11.91
C PRO A 41 1.76 5.27 10.62
N ALA A 42 3.09 5.12 10.67
CA ALA A 42 3.87 4.59 9.55
C ALA A 42 3.50 3.13 9.21
N GLU A 43 3.34 2.28 10.22
CA GLU A 43 2.91 0.89 10.07
C GLU A 43 1.46 0.77 9.59
N GLN A 44 0.58 1.71 9.95
CA GLN A 44 -0.79 1.74 9.43
C GLN A 44 -0.83 2.11 7.94
N TYR A 45 -0.06 3.12 7.52
CA TYR A 45 0.14 3.41 6.08
C TYR A 45 0.74 2.22 5.35
N PHE A 46 1.72 1.54 5.97
CA PHE A 46 2.32 0.32 5.44
C PHE A 46 1.26 -0.75 5.19
N GLN A 47 0.43 -1.05 6.20
CA GLN A 47 -0.60 -2.09 6.10
C GLN A 47 -1.59 -1.79 4.97
N VAL A 48 -2.17 -0.59 4.94
CA VAL A 48 -3.15 -0.23 3.91
C VAL A 48 -2.52 -0.22 2.51
N THR A 49 -1.28 0.23 2.39
CA THR A 49 -0.52 0.19 1.13
C THR A 49 -0.32 -1.25 0.65
N LEU A 50 0.09 -2.16 1.54
CA LEU A 50 0.32 -3.57 1.22
C LEU A 50 -0.97 -4.27 0.79
N TRP A 51 -2.08 -4.06 1.50
CA TRP A 51 -3.37 -4.62 1.12
C TRP A 51 -3.86 -4.05 -0.23
N SER A 52 -3.61 -2.76 -0.47
CA SER A 52 -4.01 -2.09 -1.71
C SER A 52 -3.23 -2.58 -2.92
N ILE A 53 -1.89 -2.64 -2.84
CA ILE A 53 -1.05 -3.11 -3.95
C ILE A 53 -1.30 -4.60 -4.25
N LEU A 54 -1.68 -5.40 -3.26
CA LEU A 54 -1.96 -6.83 -3.42
C LEU A 54 -3.41 -7.17 -3.78
N THR A 55 -4.31 -6.18 -3.90
CA THR A 55 -5.74 -6.42 -4.20
C THR A 55 -6.38 -7.34 -3.15
N GLN A 56 -6.11 -7.05 -1.87
CA GLN A 56 -6.70 -7.79 -0.75
C GLN A 56 -8.02 -7.12 -0.33
N PRO A 57 -8.95 -7.88 0.27
CA PRO A 57 -10.13 -7.32 0.93
C PRO A 57 -9.73 -6.28 1.99
N LEU A 58 -10.33 -5.09 1.93
CA LEU A 58 -10.13 -4.05 2.94
C LEU A 58 -11.19 -4.18 4.05
N LEU A 59 -11.03 -5.18 4.90
CA LEU A 59 -11.95 -5.46 6.00
C LEU A 59 -11.54 -4.66 7.24
N LEU A 60 -12.41 -3.76 7.73
CA LEU A 60 -12.17 -2.97 8.93
C LEU A 60 -12.54 -3.76 10.18
N SER A 61 -11.61 -3.87 11.14
CA SER A 61 -11.83 -4.53 12.43
C SER A 61 -12.13 -3.55 13.59
N CYS A 62 -12.24 -2.26 13.28
CA CYS A 62 -12.31 -1.17 14.25
C CYS A 62 -13.71 -0.59 14.43
N HIS A 63 -13.86 0.22 15.47
CA HIS A 63 -15.07 0.95 15.76
C HIS A 63 -15.11 2.26 14.94
N VAL A 64 -15.72 2.17 13.76
CA VAL A 64 -15.83 3.26 12.77
C VAL A 64 -16.38 4.58 13.36
N PRO A 65 -17.41 4.60 14.23
CA PRO A 65 -17.97 5.86 14.74
C PRO A 65 -16.99 6.72 15.56
N THR A 66 -15.89 6.13 16.03
CA THR A 66 -14.88 6.81 16.85
C THR A 66 -13.55 7.01 16.14
N MET A 67 -13.48 6.75 14.82
CA MET A 67 -12.30 7.07 14.02
C MET A 67 -11.98 8.56 14.10
N ASP A 68 -10.70 8.89 14.24
CA ASP A 68 -10.24 10.27 14.10
C ASP A 68 -9.94 10.64 12.64
N ALA A 69 -9.49 11.87 12.39
CA ALA A 69 -9.20 12.34 11.04
C ALA A 69 -8.07 11.56 10.35
N PHE A 70 -7.11 11.04 11.12
CA PHE A 70 -6.04 10.21 10.58
C PHE A 70 -6.58 8.84 10.17
N ASP A 71 -7.37 8.20 11.02
CA ASP A 71 -7.99 6.90 10.76
C ASP A 71 -8.90 6.95 9.53
N LEU A 72 -9.74 7.99 9.42
CA LEU A 72 -10.55 8.21 8.23
C LEU A 72 -9.67 8.39 6.99
N GLY A 73 -8.61 9.20 7.07
CA GLY A 73 -7.68 9.43 5.97
C GLY A 73 -7.03 8.15 5.42
N LEU A 74 -6.82 7.14 6.27
CA LEU A 74 -6.30 5.82 5.84
C LEU A 74 -7.28 5.06 4.96
N VAL A 75 -8.59 5.19 5.20
CA VAL A 75 -9.63 4.34 4.59
C VAL A 75 -10.50 5.08 3.59
N THR A 76 -10.32 6.39 3.42
CA THR A 76 -11.07 7.23 2.48
C THR A 76 -10.18 7.95 1.45
N ASN A 77 -8.92 7.54 1.28
CA ASN A 77 -8.07 8.10 0.22
C ASN A 77 -8.42 7.46 -1.13
N ASP A 78 -9.09 8.22 -2.00
CA ASP A 78 -9.56 7.74 -3.30
C ASP A 78 -8.45 7.20 -4.21
N GLU A 79 -7.23 7.74 -4.15
CA GLU A 79 -6.14 7.29 -5.04
C GLU A 79 -5.53 5.97 -4.57
N VAL A 80 -5.44 5.77 -3.26
CA VAL A 80 -5.03 4.49 -2.66
C VAL A 80 -6.09 3.42 -2.92
N LEU A 81 -7.36 3.75 -2.68
CA LEU A 81 -8.49 2.85 -2.93
C LEU A 81 -8.61 2.50 -4.41
N ALA A 82 -8.37 3.44 -5.32
CA ALA A 82 -8.39 3.18 -6.76
C ALA A 82 -7.34 2.14 -7.18
N VAL A 83 -6.17 2.08 -6.52
CA VAL A 83 -5.22 0.99 -6.77
C VAL A 83 -5.79 -0.34 -6.30
N ASN A 84 -6.41 -0.42 -5.12
CA ASN A 84 -7.03 -1.67 -4.65
C ASN A 84 -8.16 -2.12 -5.58
N GLN A 85 -9.02 -1.19 -6.00
CA GLN A 85 -10.22 -1.40 -6.81
C GLN A 85 -9.97 -1.41 -8.32
N ASP A 86 -8.70 -1.46 -8.74
CA ASP A 86 -8.34 -1.45 -10.16
C ASP A 86 -9.06 -2.58 -10.93
N PRO A 87 -9.71 -2.28 -12.07
CA PRO A 87 -10.58 -3.23 -12.76
C PRO A 87 -9.82 -4.39 -13.42
N LEU A 88 -8.48 -4.34 -13.54
CA LEU A 88 -7.71 -5.52 -13.95
C LEU A 88 -7.75 -6.64 -12.91
N CYS A 89 -8.09 -6.32 -11.65
CA CYS A 89 -8.14 -7.29 -10.54
C CYS A 89 -6.84 -8.10 -10.38
N ARG A 90 -5.69 -7.51 -10.72
CA ARG A 90 -4.37 -8.14 -10.58
C ARG A 90 -3.77 -7.79 -9.23
N GLN A 91 -3.14 -8.75 -8.56
CA GLN A 91 -2.28 -8.43 -7.41
C GLN A 91 -0.95 -7.86 -7.89
N GLY A 92 -0.31 -7.05 -7.05
CA GLY A 92 1.05 -6.61 -7.27
C GLY A 92 2.07 -7.73 -7.16
N TYR A 93 3.26 -7.47 -7.67
CA TYR A 93 4.41 -8.37 -7.65
C TYR A 93 5.66 -7.61 -7.23
N ARG A 94 6.56 -8.31 -6.56
CA ARG A 94 7.82 -7.72 -6.09
C ARG A 94 8.78 -7.54 -7.26
N VAL A 95 9.32 -6.34 -7.43
CA VAL A 95 10.25 -5.99 -8.51
C VAL A 95 11.70 -5.84 -8.03
N ALA A 96 11.90 -5.49 -6.77
CA ALA A 96 13.21 -5.43 -6.14
C ALA A 96 13.07 -5.65 -4.63
N ASN A 97 14.10 -6.23 -4.01
CA ASN A 97 14.16 -6.33 -2.54
C ASN A 97 15.57 -6.57 -2.02
N ARG A 98 15.74 -6.27 -0.74
CA ARG A 98 16.81 -6.83 0.10
C ARG A 98 16.13 -7.49 1.29
N LYS A 99 16.25 -8.81 1.40
CA LYS A 99 15.53 -9.62 2.39
C LYS A 99 15.79 -9.10 3.81
N GLY A 100 14.70 -8.83 4.56
CA GLY A 100 14.77 -8.31 5.92
C GLY A 100 15.05 -6.81 6.03
N GLU A 101 15.17 -6.12 4.90
CA GLU A 101 15.57 -4.71 4.86
C GLU A 101 14.58 -3.82 4.11
N TRP A 102 14.27 -4.14 2.86
CA TRP A 102 13.31 -3.34 2.10
C TRP A 102 12.74 -4.13 0.94
N GLU A 103 11.55 -3.71 0.49
CA GLU A 103 10.89 -4.30 -0.66
C GLU A 103 10.27 -3.23 -1.55
N VAL A 104 10.33 -3.44 -2.87
CA VAL A 104 9.64 -2.64 -3.87
C VAL A 104 8.70 -3.54 -4.65
N TRP A 105 7.44 -3.16 -4.67
CA TRP A 105 6.36 -3.87 -5.35
C TRP A 105 5.77 -3.00 -6.44
N ALA A 106 5.30 -3.63 -7.50
CA ALA A 106 4.61 -2.97 -8.59
C ALA A 106 3.28 -3.67 -8.89
N LYS A 107 2.30 -2.91 -9.36
CA LYS A 107 1.02 -3.43 -9.86
C LYS A 107 0.65 -2.71 -11.15
N ASP A 108 0.40 -3.49 -12.19
CA ASP A 108 -0.20 -2.98 -13.43
C ASP A 108 -1.61 -2.49 -13.14
N LEU A 109 -1.90 -1.27 -13.60
CA LEU A 109 -3.23 -0.67 -13.52
C LEU A 109 -3.90 -0.68 -14.88
N ALA A 110 -5.22 -0.65 -14.91
CA ALA A 110 -5.96 -0.43 -16.14
C ALA A 110 -5.54 0.90 -16.80
N GLY A 111 -5.33 0.87 -18.12
CA GLY A 111 -4.77 2.01 -18.86
C GLY A 111 -3.24 1.90 -19.00
N SER A 112 -2.54 3.02 -18.87
CA SER A 112 -1.09 3.13 -19.11
C SER A 112 -0.23 3.33 -17.85
N GLY A 113 -0.83 3.28 -16.66
CA GLY A 113 -0.14 3.55 -15.39
C GLY A 113 0.28 2.30 -14.61
N ARG A 114 1.24 2.46 -13.69
CA ARG A 114 1.69 1.42 -12.76
C ARG A 114 1.73 1.96 -11.34
N ALA A 115 1.16 1.24 -10.38
CA ALA A 115 1.32 1.54 -8.97
C ALA A 115 2.64 0.93 -8.45
N VAL A 116 3.31 1.62 -7.54
CA VAL A 116 4.58 1.21 -6.94
C VAL A 116 4.52 1.44 -5.44
N ALA A 117 4.79 0.39 -4.66
CA ALA A 117 4.89 0.49 -3.21
C ALA A 117 6.33 0.19 -2.77
N MET A 118 6.93 1.10 -1.99
CA MET A 118 8.27 0.94 -1.43
C MET A 118 8.16 0.80 0.08
N PHE A 119 8.62 -0.33 0.62
CA PHE A 119 8.48 -0.70 2.03
C PHE A 119 9.84 -0.70 2.73
N ASN A 120 9.95 0.02 3.83
CA ASN A 120 11.11 0.03 4.71
C ASN A 120 10.83 -0.84 5.93
N LEU A 121 11.58 -1.92 6.14
CA LEU A 121 11.30 -2.89 7.21
C LEU A 121 12.02 -2.58 8.54
N PRO A 122 13.25 -2.03 8.55
CA PRO A 122 13.95 -1.63 9.76
C PRO A 122 13.44 -0.35 10.42
N GLY A 123 13.88 -0.15 11.67
CA GLY A 123 13.57 1.00 12.51
C GLY A 123 14.33 2.29 12.21
N GLU A 124 14.85 2.47 10.99
CA GLU A 124 15.67 3.63 10.59
C GLU A 124 15.19 4.21 9.25
N ASP A 125 15.35 5.52 9.04
CA ASP A 125 15.00 6.16 7.77
C ASP A 125 15.84 5.59 6.62
N ARG A 126 15.21 5.35 5.46
CA ARG A 126 15.90 4.86 4.26
C ARG A 126 15.45 5.58 3.00
N VAL A 127 16.38 5.71 2.06
CA VAL A 127 16.05 6.11 0.68
C VAL A 127 15.96 4.85 -0.15
N LEU A 128 14.77 4.58 -0.68
CA LEU A 128 14.51 3.46 -1.57
C LEU A 128 14.41 3.96 -3.00
N SER A 129 14.81 3.12 -3.95
CA SER A 129 14.80 3.47 -5.36
C SER A 129 14.13 2.40 -6.20
N VAL A 130 13.64 2.82 -7.36
CA VAL A 130 13.19 1.93 -8.42
C VAL A 130 13.72 2.44 -9.76
N ASP A 131 14.17 1.50 -10.58
CA ASP A 131 14.72 1.78 -11.92
C ASP A 131 13.66 1.53 -13.00
N ARG A 132 13.71 2.28 -14.11
CA ARG A 132 12.77 2.13 -15.23
C ARG A 132 12.75 0.72 -15.80
N GLU A 133 13.86 0.00 -15.75
CA GLU A 133 13.99 -1.36 -16.27
C GLU A 133 13.18 -2.35 -15.44
N GLN A 134 13.13 -2.14 -14.12
CA GLN A 134 12.32 -2.94 -13.20
C GLN A 134 10.83 -2.69 -13.41
N LEU A 135 10.45 -1.46 -13.78
CA LEU A 135 9.06 -1.07 -14.01
C LEU A 135 8.62 -1.11 -15.48
N GLY A 136 9.51 -1.34 -16.44
CA GLY A 136 9.18 -1.30 -17.87
C GLY A 136 8.46 -0.01 -18.33
N THR A 137 8.58 1.09 -17.59
CA THR A 137 7.91 2.36 -17.88
C THR A 137 8.70 3.54 -17.32
N THR A 138 8.46 4.72 -17.88
CA THR A 138 8.87 6.03 -17.38
C THR A 138 7.64 6.90 -17.18
N GLY A 139 7.80 8.11 -16.63
CA GLY A 139 6.73 9.10 -16.60
C GLY A 139 6.62 9.86 -15.28
N ARG A 140 5.53 10.61 -15.12
CA ARG A 140 5.26 11.40 -13.91
C ARG A 140 5.01 10.48 -12.72
N VAL A 141 5.59 10.83 -11.58
CA VAL A 141 5.47 10.10 -10.33
C VAL A 141 4.61 10.92 -9.37
N ARG A 142 3.49 10.33 -8.96
CA ARG A 142 2.54 10.88 -8.01
C ARG A 142 2.57 10.06 -6.73
N ASP A 143 2.68 10.74 -5.58
CA ASP A 143 2.47 10.16 -4.25
C ASP A 143 0.97 10.11 -3.96
N LEU A 144 0.43 8.90 -3.75
CA LEU A 144 -1.01 8.67 -3.62
C LEU A 144 -1.53 9.06 -2.24
N TRP A 145 -0.73 8.84 -1.19
CA TRP A 145 -1.11 9.24 0.17
C TRP A 145 -1.16 10.76 0.29
N ARG A 146 -0.18 11.45 -0.29
CA ARG A 146 -0.10 12.91 -0.28
C ARG A 146 -0.87 13.56 -1.42
N GLN A 147 -1.41 12.76 -2.35
CA GLN A 147 -2.10 13.20 -3.56
C GLN A 147 -1.32 14.31 -4.30
N LYS A 148 -0.02 14.10 -4.50
CA LYS A 148 0.90 15.12 -4.99
C LYS A 148 1.86 14.57 -6.03
N GLU A 149 2.09 15.33 -7.10
CA GLU A 149 3.20 15.06 -8.02
C GLU A 149 4.54 15.28 -7.29
N VAL A 150 5.40 14.27 -7.30
CA VAL A 150 6.68 14.28 -6.56
C VAL A 150 7.90 14.17 -7.48
N GLY A 151 7.70 13.95 -8.78
CA GLY A 151 8.78 14.00 -9.75
C GLY A 151 8.49 13.25 -11.04
N ILE A 152 9.55 12.84 -11.72
CA ILE A 152 9.51 12.06 -12.96
C ILE A 152 10.45 10.86 -12.80
N LEU A 153 9.98 9.67 -13.16
CA LEU A 153 10.82 8.50 -13.36
C LEU A 153 11.41 8.58 -14.76
N GLY A 154 12.67 9.02 -14.83
CA GLY A 154 13.53 8.87 -16.00
C GLY A 154 14.17 7.48 -15.99
N ASP A 155 15.46 7.39 -15.66
CA ASP A 155 16.13 6.10 -15.48
C ASP A 155 15.90 5.50 -14.09
N ARG A 156 15.85 6.35 -13.07
CA ARG A 156 15.68 5.95 -11.67
C ARG A 156 14.87 7.00 -10.92
N PHE A 157 14.05 6.55 -9.98
CA PHE A 157 13.35 7.41 -9.02
C PHE A 157 13.68 6.93 -7.61
N SER A 158 13.81 7.88 -6.67
CA SER A 158 14.09 7.60 -5.26
C SER A 158 13.12 8.33 -4.35
N ALA A 159 12.71 7.67 -3.26
CA ALA A 159 11.88 8.26 -2.22
C ALA A 159 12.48 7.97 -0.84
N ALA A 160 12.40 8.95 0.06
CA ALA A 160 12.64 8.72 1.48
C ALA A 160 11.43 7.99 2.09
N VAL A 161 11.69 6.95 2.86
CA VAL A 161 10.67 6.11 3.52
C VAL A 161 11.05 5.98 4.99
N SER A 162 10.13 6.40 5.85
CA SER A 162 10.30 6.35 7.31
C SER A 162 10.47 4.93 7.84
N PRO A 163 10.99 4.76 9.07
CA PRO A 163 11.02 3.48 9.78
C PRO A 163 9.68 2.75 9.72
N HIS A 164 9.70 1.47 9.35
CA HIS A 164 8.50 0.62 9.22
C HIS A 164 7.41 1.20 8.29
N GLY A 165 7.77 2.16 7.43
CA GLY A 165 6.85 2.93 6.62
C GLY A 165 6.76 2.44 5.18
N ALA A 166 5.87 3.08 4.44
CA ALA A 166 5.71 2.86 3.01
C ALA A 166 5.61 4.19 2.23
N ALA A 167 6.19 4.23 1.04
CA ALA A 167 5.82 5.18 0.01
C ALA A 167 4.91 4.48 -1.00
N PHE A 168 3.78 5.11 -1.35
CA PHE A 168 2.84 4.56 -2.32
C PHE A 168 2.67 5.53 -3.49
N LEU A 169 3.11 5.09 -4.66
CA LEU A 169 3.30 5.92 -5.83
C LEU A 169 2.50 5.40 -7.03
N LYS A 170 2.12 6.29 -7.94
CA LYS A 170 1.68 5.94 -9.29
C LYS A 170 2.62 6.57 -10.30
N VAL A 171 3.12 5.74 -11.22
CA VAL A 171 3.87 6.17 -12.39
C VAL A 171 2.93 6.18 -13.58
N SER A 172 2.82 7.33 -14.25
CA SER A 172 2.00 7.50 -15.45
C SER A 172 2.86 8.09 -16.58
N PRO A 173 2.87 7.49 -17.78
CA PRO A 173 3.59 8.02 -18.94
C PRO A 173 3.28 9.50 -19.24
#